data_AF-A0A6H9GMJ4-F1
#
_entry.id   AF-A0A6H9GMJ4-F1
#
_cell.length_a   1.000
_cell.length_b   1.000
_cell.length_c   1.000
_cell.angle_alpha   90.00
_cell.angle_beta   90.00
_cell.angle_gamma   90.00
#
_symmetry.space_group_name_H-M   'P 1'
#
loop_
_entity.id
_entity.type
_entity.pdbx_description
1 polymer ?
#
loop_
_entity_poly.entity_id
_entity_poly.type
_entity_poly.pdbx_seq_one_letter_code
_entity_poly.pdbx_strand_id
1 'polypeptide(L)'
;MIENLPFNCAGEAGPNVVSHEEFWFSLKVRVDSTSQLWQAAALRCMSQSDMSYEDVDELIGPIDDPSIADCLMILALPDRVPGCTRLDVALQASESPPMAAPLGSSDCRSTVGQS
;
A
#
# COMPACT_ATOMS: atom_id res chain seq x y z
N MET A 1 -42.07 -16.72 -50.92
CA MET A 1 -42.54 -17.52 -49.77
C MET A 1 -41.48 -17.41 -48.69
N ILE A 2 -41.84 -16.73 -47.62
CA ILE A 2 -41.00 -16.50 -46.43
C ILE A 2 -41.42 -17.59 -45.45
N GLU A 3 -40.57 -18.59 -45.22
CA GLU A 3 -40.81 -19.57 -44.17
C GLU A 3 -40.20 -19.07 -42.87
N ASN A 4 -41.12 -18.73 -41.96
CA ASN A 4 -40.87 -18.40 -40.57
C ASN A 4 -40.55 -19.68 -39.80
N LEU A 5 -39.40 -19.73 -39.13
CA LEU A 5 -39.18 -20.61 -37.99
C LEU A 5 -38.71 -19.76 -36.80
N PRO A 6 -39.38 -19.83 -35.64
CA PRO A 6 -38.97 -19.11 -34.44
C PRO A 6 -37.81 -19.86 -33.79
N PHE A 7 -36.58 -19.35 -33.93
CA PHE A 7 -35.48 -19.76 -33.06
C PHE A 7 -35.66 -19.08 -31.71
N ASN A 8 -36.52 -19.67 -30.87
CA ASN A 8 -36.58 -19.39 -29.46
C ASN A 8 -35.87 -20.52 -28.72
N CYS A 9 -34.57 -20.35 -28.48
CA CYS A 9 -33.85 -21.07 -27.42
C CYS A 9 -33.19 -20.00 -26.54
N ALA A 10 -34.03 -19.29 -25.79
CA ALA A 10 -33.61 -18.65 -24.56
C ALA A 10 -33.15 -19.75 -23.59
N GLY A 11 -31.88 -20.11 -23.66
CA GLY A 11 -31.21 -20.78 -22.56
C GLY A 11 -31.08 -19.76 -21.45
N GLU A 12 -31.93 -19.88 -20.43
CA GLU A 12 -31.88 -19.05 -19.24
C GLU A 12 -30.47 -19.07 -18.67
N ALA A 13 -29.75 -17.95 -18.83
CA ALA A 13 -28.63 -17.65 -17.97
C ALA A 13 -29.24 -17.47 -16.58
N GLY A 14 -29.34 -18.56 -15.82
CA GLY A 14 -29.64 -18.50 -14.40
C GLY A 14 -28.74 -17.45 -13.74
N PRO A 15 -29.19 -16.78 -12.66
CA PRO A 15 -28.42 -15.72 -12.05
C PRO A 15 -27.04 -16.28 -11.71
N ASN A 16 -26.02 -15.80 -12.41
CA ASN A 16 -24.64 -16.07 -12.06
C ASN A 16 -24.46 -15.35 -10.71
N VAL A 17 -24.68 -16.09 -9.62
CA VAL A 17 -24.43 -15.62 -8.27
C VAL A 17 -22.92 -15.46 -8.21
N VAL A 18 -22.45 -14.25 -8.53
CA VAL A 18 -21.07 -13.88 -8.29
C VAL A 18 -20.97 -13.70 -6.79
N SER A 19 -20.43 -14.69 -6.09
CA SER A 19 -20.10 -14.55 -4.69
C SER A 19 -19.02 -13.47 -4.57
N HIS A 20 -19.36 -12.32 -4.01
CA HIS A 20 -18.43 -11.22 -3.75
C HIS A 20 -17.74 -11.49 -2.40
N GLU A 21 -16.84 -12.46 -2.38
CA GLU A 21 -16.03 -12.75 -1.21
C GLU A 21 -14.86 -11.77 -1.11
N GLU A 22 -14.72 -11.13 0.04
CA GLU A 22 -13.67 -10.17 0.32
C GLU A 22 -12.57 -10.83 1.15
N PHE A 23 -11.31 -10.61 0.77
CA PHE A 23 -10.14 -11.16 1.44
C PHE A 23 -9.18 -10.03 1.81
N TRP A 24 -8.61 -10.09 3.01
CA TRP A 24 -7.59 -9.16 3.49
C TRP A 24 -6.27 -9.88 3.74
N PHE A 25 -5.16 -9.27 3.30
CA PHE A 25 -3.82 -9.71 3.63
C PHE A 25 -2.98 -8.51 4.05
N SER A 26 -1.93 -8.73 4.85
CA SER A 26 -1.08 -7.65 5.36
C SER A 26 0.39 -7.96 5.11
N LEU A 27 1.13 -6.95 4.65
CA LEU A 27 2.55 -7.02 4.34
C LEU A 27 3.32 -6.04 5.22
N LYS A 28 4.41 -6.50 5.85
CA LYS A 28 5.35 -5.65 6.59
C LYS A 28 6.71 -5.70 5.91
N VAL A 29 7.25 -4.54 5.59
CA VAL A 29 8.57 -4.39 4.95
C VAL A 29 9.46 -3.49 5.80
N ARG A 30 10.76 -3.72 5.69
CA ARG A 30 11.81 -2.84 6.23
C ARG A 30 12.61 -2.34 5.05
N VAL A 31 12.96 -1.06 5.08
CA VAL A 31 13.83 -0.44 4.07
C VAL A 31 15.25 -0.57 4.57
N ASP A 32 16.03 -1.47 3.96
CA ASP A 32 17.44 -1.66 4.29
C ASP A 32 18.37 -0.74 3.47
N SER A 33 17.90 -0.20 2.34
CA SER A 33 18.66 0.72 1.49
C SER A 33 17.75 1.70 0.77
N THR A 34 17.87 2.99 1.08
CA THR A 34 17.06 4.07 0.49
C THR A 34 17.40 4.29 -0.98
N SER A 35 18.68 4.25 -1.35
CA SER A 35 19.13 4.45 -2.74
C SER A 35 18.63 3.35 -3.68
N GLN A 36 18.67 2.08 -3.26
CA GLN A 36 18.14 0.97 -4.06
C GLN A 36 16.62 1.04 -4.17
N LEU A 37 15.94 1.44 -3.09
CA LEU A 37 14.49 1.65 -3.09
C LEU A 37 14.10 2.73 -4.12
N TRP A 38 14.78 3.88 -4.09
CA TRP A 38 14.53 4.98 -5.01
C TRP A 38 14.79 4.57 -6.48
N GLN A 39 15.91 3.89 -6.75
CA GLN A 39 16.23 3.43 -8.10
C GLN A 39 15.16 2.48 -8.66
N ALA A 40 14.69 1.53 -7.83
CA ALA A 40 13.63 0.62 -8.24
C ALA A 40 12.32 1.36 -8.53
N ALA A 41 11.95 2.35 -7.71
CA ALA A 41 10.75 3.16 -7.91
C ALA A 41 10.86 4.00 -9.19
N ALA A 42 11.98 4.70 -9.39
CA ALA A 42 12.26 5.50 -10.58
C ALA A 42 12.19 4.66 -11.87
N LEU A 43 12.84 3.48 -11.89
CA LEU A 43 12.77 2.56 -13.02
C LEU A 43 11.34 2.12 -13.31
N ARG A 44 10.53 1.86 -12.28
CA ARG A 44 9.13 1.50 -12.46
C ARG A 44 8.34 2.65 -13.06
N CYS A 45 8.48 3.87 -12.54
CA CYS A 45 7.82 5.07 -13.07
C CYS A 45 8.12 5.24 -14.57
N MET A 46 9.39 5.23 -14.95
CA MET A 46 9.83 5.43 -16.34
C MET A 46 9.43 4.27 -17.27
N SER A 47 9.26 3.05 -16.74
CA SER A 47 8.86 1.89 -17.55
C SER A 47 7.35 1.83 -17.83
N GLN A 48 6.53 2.37 -16.92
CA GLN A 48 5.07 2.31 -17.01
C GLN A 48 4.46 3.58 -17.59
N SER A 49 5.16 4.69 -17.43
CA SER A 49 4.77 6.01 -17.90
C SER A 49 6.01 6.60 -18.55
N ASP A 50 5.91 7.19 -19.75
CA ASP A 50 6.98 7.98 -20.39
C ASP A 50 7.28 9.26 -19.58
N MET A 51 7.57 9.12 -18.28
CA MET A 51 7.92 10.18 -17.34
C MET A 51 9.39 10.53 -17.47
N SER A 52 9.71 11.82 -17.37
CA SER A 52 11.08 12.29 -17.32
C SER A 52 11.68 12.09 -15.92
N TYR A 53 12.99 12.28 -15.80
CA TYR A 53 13.66 12.23 -14.49
C TYR A 53 13.16 13.35 -13.56
N GLU A 54 12.85 14.54 -14.09
CA GLU A 54 12.32 15.66 -13.30
C GLU A 54 10.95 15.29 -12.70
N ASP A 55 10.06 14.67 -13.50
CA ASP A 55 8.76 14.20 -12.99
C ASP A 55 8.92 13.15 -11.88
N VAL A 56 9.92 12.27 -12.00
CA VAL A 56 10.22 11.26 -10.98
C VAL A 56 10.73 11.92 -9.69
N ASP A 57 11.62 12.91 -9.81
CA ASP A 57 12.16 13.66 -8.67
C ASP A 57 11.03 14.39 -7.91
N GLU A 58 10.07 14.99 -8.63
CA GLU A 58 8.89 15.61 -8.03
C GLU A 58 7.94 14.60 -7.36
N LEU A 59 7.85 13.38 -7.90
CA LEU A 59 6.90 12.37 -7.43
C LEU A 59 7.41 11.59 -6.20
N ILE A 60 8.66 11.15 -6.22
CA ILE A 60 9.24 10.28 -5.17
C ILE A 60 10.37 10.97 -4.40
N GLY A 61 10.59 12.26 -4.60
CA GLY A 61 11.68 13.03 -4.02
C GLY A 61 13.01 12.79 -4.73
N PRO A 62 14.03 13.62 -4.45
CA PRO A 62 15.36 13.47 -5.02
C PRO A 62 16.09 12.25 -4.49
N ILE A 63 17.07 11.75 -5.26
CA ILE A 63 17.84 10.56 -4.89
C ILE A 63 18.63 10.69 -3.57
N ASP A 64 19.01 11.91 -3.19
CA ASP A 64 19.72 12.21 -1.94
C ASP A 64 18.79 12.24 -0.72
N ASP A 65 17.52 12.64 -0.92
CA ASP A 65 16.48 12.68 0.11
C ASP A 65 15.16 12.11 -0.41
N PRO A 66 15.09 10.78 -0.62
CA PRO A 66 13.94 10.15 -1.26
C PRO A 66 12.73 10.07 -0.32
N SER A 67 11.54 10.34 -0.85
CA SER A 67 10.28 10.04 -0.14
C SER A 67 10.08 8.53 -0.08
N ILE A 68 10.40 7.94 1.06
CA ILE A 68 10.28 6.49 1.29
C ILE A 68 8.83 6.02 1.15
N ALA A 69 7.87 6.84 1.59
CA ALA A 69 6.46 6.52 1.49
C ALA A 69 6.01 6.40 0.02
N ASP A 70 6.35 7.39 -0.81
CA ASP A 70 5.98 7.41 -2.23
C ASP A 70 6.71 6.31 -3.01
N CYS A 71 8.00 6.09 -2.73
CA CYS A 71 8.74 4.96 -3.32
C CYS A 71 8.04 3.61 -3.03
N LEU A 72 7.58 3.41 -1.78
CA LEU A 72 6.86 2.19 -1.39
C LEU A 72 5.46 2.14 -2.02
N MET A 73 4.76 3.25 -2.20
CA MET A 73 3.48 3.24 -2.93
C MET A 73 3.68 2.84 -4.41
N ILE A 74 4.77 3.25 -5.05
CA ILE A 74 5.08 2.81 -6.42
C ILE A 74 5.37 1.30 -6.48
N LEU A 75 6.11 0.77 -5.50
CA LEU A 75 6.68 -0.57 -5.57
C LEU A 75 5.83 -1.66 -4.89
N ALA A 76 5.27 -1.37 -3.73
CA ALA A 76 4.61 -2.35 -2.86
C ALA A 76 3.13 -2.52 -3.19
N LEU A 77 2.55 -1.65 -4.01
CA LEU A 77 1.21 -1.86 -4.52
C LEU A 77 1.21 -3.10 -5.44
N PRO A 78 0.45 -4.16 -5.11
CA PRO A 78 0.33 -5.29 -5.99
C PRO A 78 -0.27 -4.83 -7.32
N ASP A 79 0.23 -5.41 -8.41
CA ASP A 79 -0.37 -5.23 -9.72
C ASP A 79 -1.83 -5.71 -9.71
N ARG A 80 -2.61 -5.38 -10.76
CA ARG A 80 -4.01 -5.80 -10.81
C ARG A 80 -4.06 -7.32 -10.88
N VAL A 81 -4.55 -7.95 -9.81
CA VAL A 81 -4.80 -9.39 -9.79
C VAL A 81 -5.98 -9.68 -10.74
N PRO A 82 -5.81 -10.50 -11.79
CA PRO A 82 -6.88 -10.80 -12.74
C PRO A 82 -8.12 -11.35 -12.04
N GLY A 83 -9.29 -10.81 -12.38
CA GLY A 83 -10.56 -11.18 -11.74
C GLY A 83 -10.81 -10.55 -10.38
N CYS A 84 -9.87 -9.79 -9.82
CA CYS A 84 -10.05 -9.05 -8.57
C CYS A 84 -10.19 -7.54 -8.82
N THR A 85 -11.05 -6.90 -8.03
CA THR A 85 -11.07 -5.45 -7.89
C THR A 85 -10.32 -5.08 -6.61
N ARG A 86 -9.31 -4.22 -6.71
CA ARG A 86 -8.62 -3.68 -5.53
C ARG A 86 -9.57 -2.71 -4.82
N LEU A 87 -9.97 -3.04 -3.59
CA LEU A 87 -10.93 -2.25 -2.80
C LEU A 87 -10.24 -1.17 -1.97
N ASP A 88 -9.14 -1.52 -1.29
CA ASP A 88 -8.42 -0.62 -0.41
C ASP A 88 -6.91 -0.83 -0.53
N VAL A 89 -6.13 0.23 -0.25
CA VAL A 89 -4.73 0.09 0.05
C VAL A 89 -4.28 1.14 1.05
N ALA A 90 -3.63 0.70 2.12
CA ALA A 90 -3.07 1.56 3.15
C ALA A 90 -1.58 1.28 3.32
N LEU A 91 -0.77 2.34 3.27
CA LEU A 91 0.63 2.33 3.71
C LEU A 91 0.69 3.01 5.08
N GLN A 92 1.25 2.31 6.07
CA GLN A 92 1.43 2.83 7.42
C GLN A 92 2.89 2.63 7.83
N ALA A 93 3.51 3.69 8.34
CA ALA A 93 4.83 3.57 8.95
C ALA A 93 4.70 2.64 10.17
N SER A 94 5.60 1.66 10.28
CA SER A 94 5.66 0.86 11.51
C SER A 94 6.17 1.77 12.64
N GLU A 95 5.29 2.10 13.57
CA GLU A 95 5.69 2.63 14.88
C GLU A 95 6.64 1.60 15.50
N SER A 96 7.91 1.96 15.61
CA SER A 96 8.83 1.16 16.41
C SER A 96 8.37 1.30 17.87
N PRO A 97 8.26 0.20 18.65
CA PRO A 97 7.89 0.32 20.05
C PRO A 97 8.87 1.30 20.71
N PRO A 98 8.38 2.27 21.52
CA PRO A 98 9.25 3.21 22.20
C PRO A 98 10.23 2.38 23.04
N MET A 99 11.52 2.55 22.75
CA MET A 99 12.58 1.93 23.55
C MET A 99 12.32 2.34 24.99
N ALA A 100 12.03 1.37 25.86
CA ALA A 100 11.65 1.61 27.24
C ALA A 100 12.67 2.54 27.90
N ALA A 101 12.24 3.75 28.28
CA ALA A 101 13.04 4.62 29.12
C ALA A 101 13.35 3.87 30.43
N PRO A 102 14.61 3.88 30.92
CA PRO A 102 14.93 3.24 32.18
C PRO A 102 14.08 3.86 33.29
N LEU A 103 13.47 3.00 34.13
CA LEU A 103 12.75 3.41 35.33
C LEU A 103 13.65 4.31 36.18
N GLY A 104 13.35 5.62 36.18
CA GLY A 104 13.90 6.57 37.13
C GLY A 104 13.16 6.42 38.46
N SER A 105 13.61 5.48 39.29
CA SER A 105 13.30 5.50 40.72
C SER A 105 13.95 6.73 41.35
N SER A 106 13.15 7.66 41.87
CA SER A 106 13.61 8.68 42.82
C SER A 106 12.45 9.12 43.69
N ASP A 107 12.10 8.24 44.62
CA ASP A 107 11.40 8.61 45.85
C ASP A 107 12.32 9.49 46.69
N CYS A 108 11.99 10.77 46.84
CA CYS A 108 12.44 11.58 47.95
C CYS A 108 11.34 12.57 48.37
N ARG A 109 10.32 12.03 49.03
CA ARG A 109 9.32 12.79 49.79
C ARG A 109 10.00 13.46 50.98
N SER A 110 10.43 14.71 50.81
CA SER A 110 10.82 15.58 51.93
C SER A 110 9.60 15.96 52.76
N THR A 111 9.57 15.54 54.03
CA THR A 111 8.60 16.01 55.01
C THR A 111 9.14 17.30 55.64
N VAL A 112 8.60 18.46 55.27
CA VAL A 112 8.88 19.69 56.02
C VAL A 112 8.08 19.70 57.32
N GLY A 113 8.80 19.83 58.43
CA GLY A 113 8.27 19.81 59.78
C GLY A 113 7.30 20.95 60.06
N GLN A 114 6.27 20.64 60.86
CA GLN A 114 5.40 21.62 61.49
C GLN A 114 6.10 22.15 62.75
N SER A 115 6.03 23.46 62.95
CA SER A 115 6.28 24.15 64.23
C SER A 115 5.13 25.10 64.47
#